data_AF-A0A173XPW2-F1
#
_entry.id   AF-A0A173XPW2-F1
#
_cell.length_a   1.000
_cell.length_b   1.000
_cell.length_c   1.000
_cell.angle_alpha   90.00
_cell.angle_beta   90.00
_cell.angle_gamma   90.00
#
_symmetry.space_group_name_H-M   'P 1'
#
loop_
_entity.id
_entity.type
_entity.pdbx_description
1 polymer ?
#
loop_
_entity_poly.entity_id
_entity_poly.type
_entity_poly.pdbx_seq_one_letter_code
_entity_poly.pdbx_strand_id
1 'polypeptide(L)'
;MKKCHEDISVYTVAADGGDSISSSTTNGSRDIPSDLLNMWHRGSFSSASASLNYHFGKHGSGVGTSNIVSYAQSAKNFKSNLSGAKSSKVNGSTPNVTRWKKNGKYIDICGSKNIGKIISYDRQ
;
A
#
# COMPACT_ATOMS: atom_id res chain seq x y z
N MET A 1 16.20 0.05 11.66
CA MET A 1 15.27 -0.63 10.74
C MET A 1 14.37 0.43 10.11
N LYS A 2 14.18 0.43 8.79
CA LYS A 2 13.40 1.45 8.08
C LYS A 2 11.91 1.26 8.36
N LYS A 3 11.25 2.34 8.80
CA LYS A 3 9.92 2.31 9.40
C LYS A 3 8.83 2.14 8.35
N CYS A 4 8.05 1.05 8.40
CA CYS A 4 6.75 0.98 7.72
C CYS A 4 5.70 1.54 8.67
N HIS A 5 5.67 2.86 8.78
CA HIS A 5 4.74 3.60 9.61
C HIS A 5 4.27 4.84 8.86
N GLU A 6 3.12 5.36 9.23
CA GLU A 6 2.67 6.68 8.82
C GLU A 6 2.54 7.59 10.02
N ASP A 7 2.81 8.88 9.80
CA ASP A 7 2.55 9.92 10.77
C ASP A 7 1.08 10.34 10.68
N ILE A 8 0.47 10.61 11.82
CA ILE A 8 -0.94 10.97 11.95
C ILE A 8 -1.00 12.32 12.68
N SER A 9 -1.76 13.26 12.13
CA SER A 9 -2.11 14.51 12.82
C SER A 9 -3.62 14.56 13.00
N VAL A 10 -4.07 14.70 14.24
CA VAL A 10 -5.47 14.84 14.61
C VAL A 10 -5.72 16.30 14.97
N TYR A 11 -6.54 16.97 14.16
CA TYR A 11 -6.99 18.32 14.42
C TYR A 11 -8.33 18.28 15.17
N THR A 12 -8.35 18.84 16.38
CA THR A 12 -9.53 18.92 17.23
C THR A 12 -9.99 20.36 17.30
N VAL A 13 -11.29 20.59 17.14
CA VAL A 13 -11.92 21.91 17.32
C VAL A 13 -13.01 21.78 18.37
N ALA A 14 -12.97 22.63 19.38
CA ALA A 14 -14.10 22.86 20.27
C ALA A 14 -14.88 24.06 19.75
N ALA A 15 -16.17 23.88 19.49
CA ALA A 15 -17.06 24.93 19.03
C ALA A 15 -18.35 24.94 19.84
N ASP A 16 -18.91 26.13 20.09
CA ASP A 16 -20.23 26.35 20.69
C ASP A 16 -20.97 27.39 19.85
N GLY A 17 -22.27 27.18 19.61
CA GLY A 17 -23.08 28.11 18.80
C GLY A 17 -22.63 28.30 17.34
N GLY A 18 -21.70 27.49 16.83
CA GLY A 18 -21.10 27.66 15.49
C GLY A 18 -19.75 28.40 15.49
N ASP A 19 -19.36 28.96 16.63
CA ASP A 19 -18.07 29.62 16.79
C ASP A 19 -17.02 28.63 17.31
N SER A 20 -15.86 28.60 16.66
CA SER A 20 -14.72 27.81 17.12
C SER A 20 -14.04 28.52 18.29
N ILE A 21 -14.09 27.91 19.48
CA ILE A 21 -13.57 28.49 20.73
C ILE A 21 -12.11 28.09 20.95
N SER A 22 -11.74 26.88 20.53
CA SER A 22 -10.35 26.45 20.58
C SER A 22 -10.06 25.37 19.55
N SER A 23 -8.80 25.27 19.16
CA SER A 23 -8.32 24.16 18.34
C SER A 23 -7.00 23.63 18.88
N SER A 24 -6.79 22.33 18.77
CA SER A 24 -5.52 21.68 19.09
C SER A 24 -5.15 20.67 18.02
N THR A 25 -3.85 20.46 17.81
CA THR A 25 -3.34 19.40 16.95
C THR A 25 -2.55 18.42 17.79
N THR A 26 -2.92 17.15 17.73
CA THR A 26 -2.18 16.05 18.37
C THR A 26 -1.52 15.20 17.28
N ASN A 27 -0.20 15.01 17.39
CA ASN A 27 0.55 14.17 16.46
C ASN A 27 0.74 12.77 17.05
N GLY A 28 0.74 11.77 16.19
CA GLY A 28 1.04 10.38 16.50
C GLY A 28 1.64 9.69 15.29
N SER A 29 1.91 8.40 15.42
CA SER A 29 2.26 7.55 14.28
C SER A 29 1.61 6.18 14.46
N ARG A 30 1.42 5.47 13.35
CA ARG A 30 1.03 4.07 13.39
C ARG A 30 1.91 3.24 12.49
N ASP A 31 2.39 2.13 13.03
CA ASP A 31 3.02 1.10 12.21
C ASP A 31 1.99 0.46 11.29
N ILE A 32 2.49 -0.10 10.19
CA ILE A 32 1.65 -0.88 9.30
C ILE A 32 1.10 -2.12 10.03
N PRO A 33 -0.20 -2.43 9.89
CA PRO A 33 -0.76 -3.69 10.37
C PRO A 33 0.01 -4.90 9.84
N SER A 34 0.28 -5.87 10.72
CA SER A 34 1.08 -7.05 10.39
C SER A 34 0.43 -7.92 9.31
N ASP A 35 -0.90 -8.00 9.26
CA ASP A 35 -1.63 -8.70 8.20
C ASP A 35 -1.35 -8.10 6.82
N LEU A 36 -1.33 -6.77 6.72
CA LEU A 36 -0.99 -6.07 5.48
C LEU A 36 0.46 -6.31 5.11
N LEU A 37 1.40 -6.16 6.04
CA LEU A 37 2.81 -6.39 5.78
C LEU A 37 3.10 -7.83 5.33
N ASN A 38 2.43 -8.82 5.93
CA ASN A 38 2.59 -10.24 5.61
C ASN A 38 2.17 -10.59 4.18
N MET A 39 1.31 -9.77 3.55
CA MET A 39 0.95 -9.92 2.14
C MET A 39 2.05 -9.47 1.18
N TRP A 40 3.07 -8.74 1.63
CA TRP A 40 4.15 -8.22 0.79
C TRP A 40 5.34 -9.18 0.74
N HIS A 41 5.93 -9.28 -0.45
CA HIS A 41 7.17 -9.98 -0.70
C HIS A 41 8.34 -8.98 -0.66
N ARG A 42 9.50 -9.43 -0.17
CA ARG A 42 10.72 -8.60 -0.15
C ARG A 42 11.23 -8.22 -1.53
N GLY A 43 10.92 -9.01 -2.55
CA GLY A 43 11.47 -8.83 -3.89
C GLY A 43 13.00 -8.86 -3.89
N SER A 44 13.61 -7.90 -4.57
CA SER A 44 15.05 -7.63 -4.54
C SER A 44 15.50 -6.80 -3.33
N PHE A 45 14.59 -6.39 -2.43
CA PHE A 45 14.91 -5.61 -1.24
C PHE A 45 15.32 -6.50 -0.07
N SER A 46 15.87 -5.86 0.97
CA SER A 46 16.31 -6.52 2.20
C SER A 46 15.17 -7.07 3.05
N SER A 47 13.95 -6.55 2.91
CA SER A 47 12.77 -7.02 3.64
C SER A 47 11.45 -6.65 2.93
N ALA A 48 10.34 -7.28 3.35
CA ALA A 48 9.00 -6.91 2.89
C ALA A 48 8.66 -5.45 3.23
N SER A 49 9.10 -4.99 4.39
CA SER A 49 8.95 -3.60 4.82
C SER A 49 9.73 -2.63 3.91
N ALA A 50 10.97 -2.96 3.57
CA ALA A 50 11.76 -2.14 2.65
C ALA A 50 11.13 -2.07 1.25
N SER A 51 10.60 -3.21 0.76
CA SER A 51 9.86 -3.30 -0.51
C SER A 51 8.62 -2.41 -0.50
N LEU A 52 7.79 -2.55 0.52
CA LEU A 52 6.55 -1.79 0.65
C LEU A 52 6.80 -0.28 0.76
N ASN A 53 7.75 0.14 1.59
CA ASN A 53 8.13 1.55 1.70
C ASN A 53 8.59 2.13 0.36
N TYR A 54 9.42 1.40 -0.38
CA TYR A 54 9.89 1.84 -1.69
C TYR A 54 8.73 2.00 -2.68
N HIS A 55 7.87 0.98 -2.78
CA HIS A 55 6.77 1.01 -3.72
C HIS A 55 5.70 2.04 -3.35
N PHE A 56 5.41 2.24 -2.06
CA PHE A 56 4.55 3.33 -1.62
C PHE A 56 5.12 4.69 -2.01
N GLY A 57 6.39 4.97 -1.69
CA GLY A 57 7.01 6.26 -2.00
C GLY A 57 7.06 6.55 -3.51
N LYS A 58 7.14 5.52 -4.35
CA LYS A 58 7.21 5.66 -5.80
C LYS A 58 5.84 5.74 -6.48
N HIS A 59 4.85 4.98 -5.98
CA HIS A 59 3.61 4.70 -6.72
C HIS A 59 2.33 5.10 -5.95
N GLY A 60 2.44 5.40 -4.65
CA GLY A 60 1.30 5.65 -3.77
C GLY A 60 0.37 6.75 -4.28
N SER A 61 0.94 7.87 -4.75
CA SER A 61 0.18 8.98 -5.33
C SER A 61 -0.53 8.59 -6.63
N GLY A 62 0.13 7.81 -7.51
CA GLY A 62 -0.41 7.37 -8.80
C GLY A 62 -1.65 6.48 -8.67
N VAL A 63 -1.79 5.78 -7.55
CA VAL A 63 -2.98 4.96 -7.23
C VAL A 63 -4.00 5.66 -6.34
N GLY A 64 -3.80 6.94 -6.02
CA GLY A 64 -4.72 7.79 -5.27
C GLY A 64 -4.64 7.61 -3.75
N THR A 65 -3.45 7.31 -3.22
CA THR A 65 -3.24 7.10 -1.78
C THR A 65 -2.23 8.08 -1.20
N SER A 66 -2.53 8.63 -0.02
CA SER A 66 -1.70 9.61 0.67
C SER A 66 -0.86 9.03 1.82
N ASN A 67 -1.17 7.80 2.25
CA ASN A 67 -0.46 7.10 3.32
C ASN A 67 -0.25 5.62 2.99
N ILE A 68 0.73 5.01 3.66
CA ILE A 68 1.22 3.67 3.36
C ILE A 68 0.18 2.57 3.63
N VAL A 69 -0.67 2.74 4.65
CA VAL A 69 -1.68 1.73 4.95
C VAL A 69 -2.82 1.79 3.95
N SER A 70 -3.29 2.98 3.55
CA SER A 70 -4.24 3.13 2.45
C SER A 70 -3.70 2.55 1.15
N TYR A 71 -2.41 2.71 0.87
CA TYR A 71 -1.73 2.06 -0.25
C TYR A 71 -1.75 0.53 -0.14
N ALA A 72 -1.34 -0.03 0.99
CA ALA A 72 -1.34 -1.47 1.22
C ALA A 72 -2.76 -2.08 1.17
N GLN A 73 -3.76 -1.39 1.71
CA GLN A 73 -5.17 -1.79 1.62
C GLN A 73 -5.70 -1.73 0.19
N SER A 74 -5.36 -0.68 -0.56
CA SER A 74 -5.71 -0.56 -1.98
C SER A 74 -5.13 -1.72 -2.78
N ALA A 75 -3.87 -2.09 -2.52
CA ALA A 75 -3.23 -3.26 -3.13
C ALA A 75 -3.93 -4.59 -2.75
N LYS A 76 -4.28 -4.78 -1.46
CA LYS A 76 -5.04 -5.93 -0.97
C LYS A 76 -6.40 -6.05 -1.68
N ASN A 77 -7.15 -4.96 -1.76
CA ASN A 77 -8.45 -4.92 -2.42
C ASN A 77 -8.34 -5.22 -3.92
N PHE A 78 -7.32 -4.68 -4.59
CA PHE A 78 -7.06 -4.96 -6.00
C PHE A 78 -6.72 -6.43 -6.23
N LYS A 79 -5.85 -7.02 -5.38
CA LYS A 79 -5.51 -8.45 -5.40
C LYS A 79 -6.74 -9.34 -5.25
N SER A 80 -7.67 -8.98 -4.36
CA SER A 80 -8.91 -9.73 -4.14
C SER A 80 -9.90 -9.62 -5.32
N ASN A 81 -9.78 -8.61 -6.18
CA ASN A 81 -10.69 -8.36 -7.31
C ASN A 81 -9.97 -8.42 -8.68
N LEU A 82 -9.28 -9.52 -8.94
CA LEU A 82 -8.60 -9.78 -10.21
C LEU A 82 -9.45 -10.55 -11.23
N SER A 83 -10.77 -10.67 -11.02
CA SER A 83 -11.65 -11.26 -12.06
C SER A 83 -11.66 -10.34 -13.29
N GLY A 84 -11.48 -10.91 -14.48
CA GLY A 84 -11.37 -10.16 -15.75
C GLY A 84 -10.08 -9.36 -15.93
N ALA A 85 -9.09 -9.49 -15.03
CA ALA A 85 -7.79 -8.84 -15.21
C ALA A 85 -6.94 -9.58 -16.27
N LYS A 86 -6.26 -8.82 -17.13
CA LYS A 86 -5.26 -9.39 -18.07
C LYS A 86 -4.00 -9.76 -17.29
N SER A 87 -3.39 -10.90 -17.60
CA SER A 87 -2.18 -11.36 -16.92
C SER A 87 -1.01 -11.57 -17.87
N SER A 88 0.20 -11.35 -17.36
CA SER A 88 1.45 -11.62 -18.08
C SER A 88 2.57 -11.97 -17.11
N LYS A 89 3.55 -12.76 -17.54
CA LYS A 89 4.76 -13.02 -16.74
C LYS A 89 5.63 -11.77 -16.65
N VAL A 90 6.30 -11.61 -15.51
CA VAL A 90 7.29 -10.55 -15.29
C VAL A 90 8.63 -11.23 -15.02
N ASN A 91 9.61 -10.94 -15.88
CA ASN A 91 10.98 -11.39 -15.70
C ASN A 91 11.72 -10.39 -14.81
N GLY A 92 12.50 -10.88 -13.85
CA GLY A 92 13.27 -10.04 -12.94
C GLY A 92 13.93 -10.85 -11.83
N SER A 93 14.49 -10.16 -10.84
CA SER A 93 15.24 -10.78 -9.74
C SER A 93 14.42 -11.73 -8.87
N THR A 94 13.09 -11.58 -8.84
CA THR A 94 12.19 -12.52 -8.16
C THR A 94 11.52 -13.41 -9.20
N PRO A 95 11.73 -14.73 -9.15
CA PRO A 95 11.07 -15.65 -10.08
C PRO A 95 9.57 -15.77 -9.77
N ASN A 96 8.82 -16.38 -10.69
CA ASN A 96 7.40 -16.71 -10.50
C ASN A 96 6.49 -15.48 -10.26
N VAL A 97 6.83 -14.34 -10.85
CA VAL A 97 6.02 -13.13 -10.79
C VAL A 97 5.05 -13.05 -11.97
N THR A 98 3.78 -12.79 -11.66
CA THR A 98 2.73 -12.53 -12.65
C THR A 98 2.15 -11.15 -12.40
N ARG A 99 2.14 -10.31 -13.44
CA ARG A 99 1.47 -9.01 -13.44
C ARG A 99 0.00 -9.21 -13.78
N TRP A 100 -0.88 -8.57 -13.04
CA TRP A 100 -2.31 -8.51 -13.32
C TRP A 100 -2.74 -7.07 -13.55
N LYS A 101 -3.38 -6.81 -14.70
CA LYS A 101 -3.76 -5.48 -15.19
C LYS A 101 -5.27 -5.35 -15.26
N LYS A 102 -5.82 -4.31 -14.63
CA LYS A 102 -7.26 -3.99 -14.65
C LYS A 102 -7.48 -2.51 -14.33
N ASN A 103 -8.41 -1.85 -15.03
CA ASN A 103 -8.84 -0.47 -14.76
C ASN A 103 -7.69 0.54 -14.64
N GLY A 104 -6.72 0.49 -15.56
CA GLY A 104 -5.58 1.41 -15.56
C GLY A 104 -4.61 1.22 -14.38
N LYS A 105 -4.67 0.10 -13.65
CA LYS A 105 -3.73 -0.27 -12.58
C LYS A 105 -3.18 -1.66 -12.81
N TYR A 106 -2.06 -1.98 -12.17
CA TYR A 106 -1.51 -3.31 -12.15
C TYR A 106 -0.98 -3.71 -10.77
N ILE A 107 -0.96 -5.01 -10.52
CA ILE A 107 -0.30 -5.61 -9.36
C ILE A 107 0.59 -6.76 -9.80
N ASP A 108 1.80 -6.81 -9.26
CA ASP A 108 2.74 -7.93 -9.46
C ASP A 108 2.65 -8.87 -8.27
N ILE A 109 2.36 -10.15 -8.53
CA ILE A 109 2.21 -11.18 -7.50
C ILE A 109 3.25 -12.27 -7.73
N CYS A 110 4.06 -12.54 -6.71
CA CYS A 110 4.95 -13.69 -6.66
C CYS A 110 4.18 -14.91 -6.13
N GLY A 111 4.09 -15.96 -6.95
CA GLY A 111 3.28 -17.15 -6.66
C GLY A 111 1.89 -17.10 -7.29
N SER A 112 0.97 -17.93 -6.78
CA SER A 112 -0.38 -18.01 -7.35
C SER A 112 -1.25 -16.84 -6.90
N LYS A 113 -2.30 -16.54 -7.67
CA LYS A 113 -3.14 -15.35 -7.49
C LYS A 113 -3.72 -15.17 -6.07
N ASN A 114 -4.14 -16.24 -5.42
CA ASN A 114 -4.84 -16.17 -4.13
C ASN A 114 -3.87 -16.15 -2.94
N ILE A 115 -2.86 -17.03 -2.93
CA ILE A 115 -1.92 -17.20 -1.81
C ILE A 115 -0.60 -16.44 -2.00
N GLY A 116 -0.29 -15.99 -3.22
CA GLY A 116 0.95 -15.31 -3.55
C GLY A 116 1.10 -13.96 -2.87
N LYS A 117 2.34 -13.48 -2.79
CA LYS A 117 2.68 -12.22 -2.13
C LYS A 117 2.84 -11.09 -3.15
N ILE A 118 2.43 -9.89 -2.75
CA ILE A 118 2.51 -8.67 -3.56
C ILE A 118 3.96 -8.22 -3.64
N ILE A 119 4.42 -7.96 -4.86
CA ILE A 119 5.74 -7.40 -5.15
C ILE A 119 5.60 -5.90 -5.37
N SER A 120 4.66 -5.48 -6.22
CA SER A 120 4.43 -4.09 -6.59
C SER A 120 2.95 -3.84 -6.90
N TYR A 121 2.51 -2.59 -6.76
CA TYR A 121 1.17 -2.13 -7.11
C TYR A 121 1.26 -0.69 -7.63
N ASP A 122 0.76 -0.43 -8.82
CA ASP A 122 0.88 0.89 -9.45
C ASP A 122 -0.23 1.13 -10.47
N ARG A 123 -0.30 2.36 -10.98
CA ARG A 123 -1.00 2.71 -12.20
C ARG A 123 -0.28 2.10 -13.42
N GLN A 124 -1.05 1.75 -14.46
CA GLN A 124 -0.53 1.28 -15.76
C GLN A 124 0.04 2.43 -16.59
#